data_AF-A0A2E3PPF6-F1
#
_entry.id   AF-A0A2E3PPF6-F1
#
_cell.length_a   1.000
_cell.length_b   1.000
_cell.length_c   1.000
_cell.angle_alpha   90.00
_cell.angle_beta   90.00
_cell.angle_gamma   90.00
#
_symmetry.space_group_name_H-M   'P 1'
#
loop_
_entity.id
_entity.type
_entity.pdbx_description
1 polymer ?
#
loop_
_entity_poly.entity_id
_entity_poly.type
_entity_poly.pdbx_seq_one_letter_code
_entity_poly.pdbx_strand_id
1 'polypeptide(L)'
;MTNGPKTRRPRPIVFAAVAALVLLAGLAAVYVIGGPDGNRQQAGTCTGALQLAEAVAPKATGEVAAFLPASKPLSLADLAFKDDTGADLTIGDFAGRTVLLNLWATWCAPCRKEMPALDELQAELGSEAFEVVTVSVDRGSDEKPKAFLKDIGVSRLAFYADPTMQIFQTARSRGRAPGLPSTMLIDKTGCEIGTLMGPAEWASEDAKALIRAALVESGT
;
A
#
# COMPACT_ATOMS: atom_id res chain seq x y z
N MET A 1 4.71 28.81 -83.23
CA MET A 1 5.20 29.43 -81.98
C MET A 1 4.33 28.93 -80.85
N THR A 2 4.88 28.04 -80.01
CA THR A 2 4.17 27.26 -78.97
C THR A 2 4.12 28.03 -77.64
N ASN A 3 2.95 28.18 -77.02
CA ASN A 3 2.81 28.60 -75.62
C ASN A 3 2.19 27.46 -74.82
N GLY A 4 3.03 26.74 -74.06
CA GLY A 4 2.60 25.70 -73.12
C GLY A 4 1.96 26.29 -71.85
N PRO A 5 1.15 25.49 -71.12
CA PRO A 5 0.47 25.96 -69.92
C PRO A 5 1.46 26.20 -68.78
N LYS A 6 1.44 27.42 -68.21
CA LYS A 6 2.25 27.79 -67.04
C LYS A 6 1.75 27.06 -65.80
N THR A 7 2.51 26.07 -65.33
CA THR A 7 2.31 25.42 -64.04
C THR A 7 2.66 26.41 -62.91
N ARG A 8 1.66 26.81 -62.10
CA ARG A 8 1.89 27.66 -60.92
C ARG A 8 2.53 26.82 -59.82
N ARG A 9 3.84 27.01 -59.59
CA ARG A 9 4.53 26.45 -58.42
C ARG A 9 3.99 27.11 -57.15
N PRO A 10 3.57 26.35 -56.12
CA PRO A 10 3.17 26.92 -54.84
C PRO A 10 4.33 27.70 -54.21
N ARG A 11 4.03 28.89 -53.68
CA ARG A 11 5.02 29.83 -53.14
C ARG A 11 5.69 29.22 -51.90
N PRO A 12 7.02 29.32 -51.75
CA PRO A 12 7.77 28.72 -50.64
C PRO A 12 7.30 29.17 -49.25
N ILE A 13 6.64 30.33 -49.18
CA ILE A 13 6.05 30.90 -47.97
C ILE A 13 4.94 30.01 -47.39
N VAL A 14 4.16 29.33 -48.25
CA VAL A 14 3.06 28.46 -47.80
C VAL A 14 3.60 27.21 -47.12
N PHE A 15 4.68 26.62 -47.63
CA PHE A 15 5.34 25.48 -46.98
C PHE A 15 6.01 25.86 -45.66
N ALA A 16 6.64 27.04 -45.59
CA ALA A 16 7.23 27.54 -44.35
C ALA A 16 6.18 27.77 -43.25
N ALA A 17 5.01 28.33 -43.61
CA ALA A 17 3.92 28.55 -42.66
C ALA A 17 3.31 27.24 -42.14
N VAL A 18 3.11 26.25 -43.02
CA VAL A 18 2.61 24.92 -42.62
C VAL A 18 3.63 24.17 -41.76
N ALA A 19 4.91 24.23 -42.10
CA ALA A 19 5.97 23.61 -41.30
C ALA A 19 6.08 24.24 -39.90
N ALA A 20 5.95 25.56 -39.80
CA ALA A 20 5.95 26.26 -38.51
C ALA A 20 4.74 25.89 -37.64
N LEU A 21 3.55 25.76 -38.24
CA LEU A 21 2.34 25.34 -37.52
C LEU A 21 2.42 23.89 -37.02
N VAL A 22 2.97 22.97 -37.82
CA VAL A 22 3.18 21.57 -37.42
C VAL A 22 4.22 21.46 -36.28
N LEU A 23 5.28 22.25 -36.34
CA LEU A 23 6.28 22.31 -35.25
C LEU A 23 5.70 22.88 -33.96
N LEU A 24 4.89 23.95 -34.04
CA LEU A 24 4.23 24.53 -32.88
C LEU A 24 3.19 23.57 -32.27
N ALA A 25 2.40 22.89 -33.09
CA ALA A 25 1.47 21.86 -32.64
C ALA A 25 2.19 20.66 -32.01
N GLY A 26 3.32 20.23 -32.60
CA GLY A 26 4.17 19.16 -32.06
C GLY A 26 4.82 19.53 -30.72
N LEU A 27 5.34 20.75 -30.59
CA LEU A 27 5.91 21.27 -29.33
C LEU A 27 4.85 21.43 -28.25
N ALA A 28 3.65 21.91 -28.60
CA ALA A 28 2.53 22.00 -27.67
C ALA A 28 2.07 20.60 -27.20
N ALA A 29 1.99 19.62 -28.10
CA ALA A 29 1.67 18.24 -27.74
C ALA A 29 2.74 17.62 -26.82
N VAL A 30 4.03 17.85 -27.09
CA VAL A 30 5.12 17.40 -26.21
C VAL A 30 5.08 18.11 -24.85
N TYR A 31 4.70 19.39 -24.79
CA TYR A 31 4.54 20.12 -23.52
C TYR A 31 3.33 19.66 -22.72
N VAL A 32 2.24 19.23 -23.37
CA VAL A 32 1.06 18.67 -22.69
C VAL A 32 1.29 17.22 -22.24
N ILE A 33 2.01 16.42 -23.03
CA ILE A 33 2.34 15.02 -22.69
C ILE A 33 3.52 14.93 -21.72
N GLY A 34 4.46 15.89 -21.78
CA GLY A 34 5.67 15.96 -20.95
C GLY A 34 5.68 17.09 -19.91
N GLY A 35 4.54 17.76 -19.70
CA GLY A 35 4.37 18.75 -18.65
C GLY A 35 4.54 18.11 -17.27
N PRO A 36 4.84 18.89 -16.21
CA PRO A 36 5.28 18.37 -14.90
C PRO A 36 4.28 17.47 -14.18
N ASP A 37 3.07 17.28 -14.71
CA ASP A 37 1.93 16.69 -14.02
C ASP A 37 1.42 15.40 -14.68
N GLY A 38 2.08 14.90 -15.75
CA GLY A 38 1.71 13.66 -16.43
C GLY A 38 2.14 12.35 -15.74
N ASN A 39 2.89 12.43 -14.65
CA ASN A 39 3.35 11.26 -13.90
C ASN A 39 3.31 11.46 -12.37
N ARG A 40 2.34 12.26 -11.91
CA ARG A 40 2.15 12.65 -10.50
C ARG A 40 1.11 11.80 -9.76
N GLN A 41 0.92 10.55 -10.14
CA GLN A 41 0.17 9.60 -9.32
C GLN A 41 1.11 8.82 -8.40
N GLN A 42 1.00 9.15 -7.11
CA GLN A 42 1.33 8.32 -5.95
C GLN A 42 2.81 8.04 -5.58
N ALA A 43 3.74 8.96 -5.86
CA ALA A 43 4.79 9.25 -4.87
C ALA A 43 4.26 10.34 -3.91
N GLY A 44 3.13 10.06 -3.26
CA GLY A 44 2.62 10.92 -2.20
C GLY A 44 3.70 11.00 -1.14
N THR A 45 4.19 12.20 -0.87
CA THR A 45 5.24 12.44 0.12
C THR A 45 4.67 12.02 1.47
N CYS A 46 4.92 10.78 1.92
CA CYS A 46 4.43 10.19 3.16
C CYS A 46 4.79 10.97 4.45
N THR A 47 5.19 12.23 4.33
CA THR A 47 5.26 13.27 5.35
C THR A 47 3.98 13.39 6.18
N GLY A 48 2.80 13.23 5.59
CA GLY A 48 1.54 13.21 6.35
C GLY A 48 1.51 12.04 7.35
N ALA A 49 1.90 10.84 6.89
CA ALA A 49 2.03 9.67 7.74
C ALA A 49 3.09 9.85 8.85
N LEU A 50 4.13 10.68 8.64
CA LEU A 50 5.09 11.00 9.70
C LEU A 50 4.50 11.85 10.83
N GLN A 51 3.65 12.82 10.50
CA GLN A 51 2.94 13.60 11.52
C GLN A 51 1.99 12.70 12.32
N LEU A 52 1.31 11.80 11.61
CA LEU A 52 0.48 10.78 12.24
C LEU A 52 1.29 9.82 13.12
N ALA A 53 2.46 9.38 12.67
CA ALA A 53 3.37 8.55 13.44
C ALA A 53 3.80 9.23 14.76
N GLU A 54 4.11 10.53 14.72
CA GLU A 54 4.45 11.32 15.90
C GLU A 54 3.26 11.43 16.87
N ALA A 55 2.05 11.64 16.37
CA ALA A 55 0.84 11.71 17.17
C ALA A 55 0.46 10.36 17.81
N VAL A 56 0.71 9.25 17.11
CA VAL A 56 0.41 7.88 17.57
C VAL A 56 1.49 7.37 18.54
N ALA A 57 2.75 7.83 18.44
CA ALA A 57 3.88 7.33 19.22
C ALA A 57 3.63 7.26 20.76
N PRO A 58 2.99 8.25 21.42
CA PRO A 58 2.69 8.17 22.86
C PRO A 58 1.71 7.06 23.25
N LYS A 59 1.05 6.40 22.28
CA LYS A 59 0.14 5.26 22.50
C LYS A 59 0.81 3.91 22.31
N ALA A 60 2.08 3.88 21.91
CA ALA A 60 2.89 2.66 21.88
C ALA A 60 3.32 2.29 23.32
N THR A 61 2.39 1.77 24.11
CA THR A 61 2.59 1.40 25.53
C THR A 61 2.25 -0.06 25.78
N GLY A 62 2.65 -0.58 26.95
CA GLY A 62 2.29 -1.92 27.42
C GLY A 62 2.55 -3.02 26.40
N GLU A 63 1.49 -3.73 26.01
CA GLU A 63 1.54 -4.87 25.10
C GLU A 63 2.01 -4.52 23.66
N VAL A 64 2.01 -3.24 23.30
CA VAL A 64 2.50 -2.72 22.01
C VAL A 64 3.68 -1.74 22.16
N ALA A 65 4.38 -1.74 23.30
CA ALA A 65 5.52 -0.85 23.55
C ALA A 65 6.70 -1.05 22.58
N ALA A 66 6.75 -2.19 21.88
CA ALA A 66 7.74 -2.48 20.84
C ALA A 66 7.39 -1.88 19.47
N PHE A 67 6.24 -1.21 19.34
CA PHE A 67 5.87 -0.51 18.11
C PHE A 67 6.86 0.64 17.84
N LEU A 68 7.41 0.66 16.63
CA LEU A 68 8.37 1.65 16.16
C LEU A 68 7.65 2.62 15.22
N PRO A 69 7.39 3.88 15.62
CA PRO A 69 6.84 4.90 14.74
C PRO A 69 7.73 5.12 13.52
N ALA A 70 7.11 5.45 12.38
CA ALA A 70 7.82 5.77 11.16
C ALA A 70 8.73 7.00 11.38
N SER A 71 10.00 6.88 10.98
CA SER A 71 11.01 7.94 11.11
C SER A 71 11.39 8.59 9.78
N LYS A 72 10.92 8.03 8.67
CA LYS A 72 11.13 8.54 7.31
C LYS A 72 9.91 8.24 6.44
N PRO A 73 9.60 9.06 5.43
CA PRO A 73 8.47 8.79 4.54
C PRO A 73 8.68 7.45 3.84
N LEU A 74 7.69 6.56 3.92
CA LEU A 74 7.72 5.26 3.27
C LEU A 74 6.33 4.89 2.77
N SER A 75 6.19 4.73 1.45
CA SER A 75 4.99 4.13 0.87
C SER A 75 5.12 2.60 0.93
N LEU A 76 4.02 1.96 1.34
CA LEU A 76 3.81 0.52 1.33
C LEU A 76 2.68 0.12 0.38
N ALA A 77 2.13 1.07 -0.39
CA ALA A 77 0.99 0.86 -1.27
C ALA A 77 1.21 -0.24 -2.33
N ASP A 78 2.47 -0.49 -2.71
CA ASP A 78 2.84 -1.49 -3.72
C ASP A 78 3.08 -2.90 -3.14
N LEU A 79 2.93 -3.10 -1.83
CA LEU A 79 3.01 -4.44 -1.25
C LEU A 79 1.85 -5.29 -1.78
N ALA A 80 2.19 -6.31 -2.55
CA ALA A 80 1.22 -7.13 -3.29
C ALA A 80 1.02 -8.51 -2.65
N PHE A 81 -0.19 -9.03 -2.72
CA PHE A 81 -0.62 -10.34 -2.22
C PHE A 81 -1.88 -10.79 -2.97
N LYS A 82 -2.46 -11.92 -2.57
CA LYS A 82 -3.68 -12.47 -3.16
C LYS A 82 -4.80 -12.59 -2.14
N ASP A 83 -6.03 -12.45 -2.61
CA ASP A 83 -7.23 -12.77 -1.84
C ASP A 83 -7.57 -14.27 -1.85
N ASP A 84 -8.70 -14.63 -1.26
CA ASP A 84 -9.17 -16.01 -1.13
C ASP A 84 -9.59 -16.67 -2.45
N THR A 85 -9.84 -15.85 -3.48
CA THR A 85 -10.11 -16.26 -4.87
C THR A 85 -8.85 -16.40 -5.72
N GLY A 86 -7.72 -15.90 -5.21
CA GLY A 86 -6.43 -15.87 -5.91
C GLY A 86 -6.21 -14.61 -6.75
N ALA A 87 -7.10 -13.63 -6.69
CA ALA A 87 -6.95 -12.35 -7.38
C ALA A 87 -5.80 -11.55 -6.76
N ASP A 88 -5.04 -10.85 -7.61
CA ASP A 88 -3.95 -9.98 -7.17
C ASP A 88 -4.50 -8.71 -6.54
N LEU A 89 -3.99 -8.39 -5.36
CA LEU A 89 -4.25 -7.17 -4.60
C LEU A 89 -2.93 -6.53 -4.17
N THR A 90 -3.02 -5.25 -3.82
CA THR A 90 -1.98 -4.46 -3.20
C THR A 90 -2.55 -3.71 -2.01
N ILE A 91 -1.69 -3.19 -1.14
CA ILE A 91 -2.11 -2.26 -0.07
C ILE A 91 -2.78 -1.01 -0.65
N GLY A 92 -2.41 -0.58 -1.85
CA GLY A 92 -3.07 0.52 -2.56
C GLY A 92 -4.56 0.29 -2.82
N ASP A 93 -5.01 -0.96 -2.91
CA ASP A 93 -6.42 -1.30 -3.11
C ASP A 93 -7.28 -1.06 -1.84
N PHE A 94 -6.64 -0.81 -0.69
CA PHE A 94 -7.27 -0.44 0.58
C PHE A 94 -7.30 1.08 0.80
N ALA A 95 -6.99 1.89 -0.22
CA ALA A 95 -6.99 3.35 -0.12
C ALA A 95 -8.30 3.87 0.49
N GLY A 96 -8.17 4.86 1.39
CA GLY A 96 -9.27 5.36 2.21
C GLY A 96 -9.41 4.68 3.57
N ARG A 97 -8.75 3.53 3.79
CA ARG A 97 -8.74 2.80 5.07
C ARG A 97 -7.38 2.83 5.73
N THR A 98 -7.34 2.95 7.04
CA THR A 98 -6.15 2.59 7.82
C THR A 98 -6.04 1.07 7.86
N VAL A 99 -4.86 0.54 7.60
CA VAL A 99 -4.61 -0.90 7.51
C VAL A 99 -3.61 -1.34 8.57
N LEU A 100 -3.94 -2.38 9.33
CA LEU A 100 -2.98 -3.12 10.13
C LEU A 100 -2.56 -4.39 9.34
N LEU A 101 -1.44 -4.29 8.62
CA LEU A 101 -0.90 -5.38 7.80
C LEU A 101 -0.03 -6.29 8.66
N ASN A 102 -0.43 -7.55 8.84
CA ASN A 102 0.36 -8.56 9.55
C ASN A 102 0.85 -9.64 8.57
N LEU A 103 2.15 -9.93 8.59
CA LEU A 103 2.74 -11.03 7.85
C LEU A 103 2.94 -12.23 8.78
N TRP A 104 2.40 -13.39 8.40
CA TRP A 104 2.40 -14.58 9.25
C TRP A 104 2.58 -15.87 8.45
N ALA A 105 2.88 -16.97 9.15
CA ALA A 105 2.89 -18.30 8.54
C ALA A 105 2.55 -19.40 9.55
N THR A 106 2.04 -20.53 9.09
CA THR A 106 1.64 -21.66 9.95
C THR A 106 2.83 -22.36 10.63
N TRP A 107 4.04 -22.18 10.14
CA TRP A 107 5.27 -22.71 10.76
C TRP A 107 5.86 -21.74 11.79
N CYS A 108 5.34 -20.52 11.90
CA CYS A 108 5.73 -19.53 12.88
C CYS A 108 4.87 -19.66 14.15
N ALA A 109 5.43 -20.25 15.21
CA ALA A 109 4.74 -20.42 16.48
C ALA A 109 4.20 -19.11 17.11
N PRO A 110 4.97 -18.00 17.21
CA PRO A 110 4.43 -16.76 17.76
C PRO A 110 3.30 -16.18 16.90
N CYS A 111 3.39 -16.29 15.57
CA CYS A 111 2.34 -15.83 14.66
C CYS A 111 1.00 -16.53 14.94
N ARG A 112 1.04 -17.87 15.08
CA ARG A 112 -0.15 -18.66 15.40
C ARG A 112 -0.80 -18.23 16.71
N LYS A 113 0.01 -17.79 17.69
CA LYS A 113 -0.46 -17.39 19.02
C LYS A 113 -1.22 -16.06 18.99
N GLU A 114 -0.83 -15.11 18.13
CA GLU A 114 -1.47 -13.79 18.07
C GLU A 114 -2.71 -13.73 17.15
N MET A 115 -2.95 -14.74 16.31
CA MET A 115 -4.09 -14.74 15.37
C MET A 115 -5.47 -14.53 16.03
N PRO A 116 -5.79 -15.15 17.19
CA PRO A 116 -7.06 -14.86 17.88
C PRO A 116 -7.19 -13.40 18.32
N ALA A 117 -6.10 -12.78 18.78
CA ALA A 117 -6.09 -11.38 19.19
C ALA A 117 -6.29 -10.42 18.01
N LEU A 118 -5.72 -10.75 16.84
CA LEU A 118 -5.96 -10.02 15.58
C LEU A 118 -7.41 -10.17 15.10
N ASP A 119 -8.01 -11.35 15.24
CA ASP A 119 -9.42 -11.60 14.91
C ASP A 119 -10.37 -10.80 15.80
N GLU A 120 -10.10 -10.74 17.10
CA GLU A 120 -10.86 -9.92 18.06
C GLU A 120 -10.70 -8.43 17.79
N LEU A 121 -9.49 -7.96 17.47
CA LEU A 121 -9.27 -6.58 17.05
C LEU A 121 -10.10 -6.22 15.81
N GLN A 122 -10.16 -7.10 14.81
CA GLN A 122 -11.01 -6.92 13.63
C GLN A 122 -12.49 -6.92 14.00
N ALA A 123 -12.93 -7.77 14.94
CA ALA A 123 -14.31 -7.77 15.41
C ALA A 123 -14.72 -6.45 16.06
N GLU A 124 -13.81 -5.84 16.83
CA GLU A 124 -14.12 -4.64 17.60
C GLU A 124 -13.95 -3.33 16.83
N LEU A 125 -12.89 -3.22 16.01
CA LEU A 125 -12.54 -1.96 15.35
C LEU A 125 -12.71 -2.00 13.83
N GLY A 126 -12.92 -3.18 13.23
CA GLY A 126 -13.13 -3.33 11.80
C GLY A 126 -14.30 -2.48 11.31
N SER A 127 -14.07 -1.67 10.27
CA SER A 127 -15.04 -0.71 9.77
C SER A 127 -14.70 -0.27 8.34
N GLU A 128 -15.50 0.62 7.76
CA GLU A 128 -15.16 1.23 6.45
C GLU A 128 -13.87 2.05 6.49
N ALA A 129 -13.39 2.44 7.68
CA ALA A 129 -12.18 3.23 7.87
C ALA A 129 -10.97 2.41 8.38
N PHE A 130 -11.16 1.16 8.80
CA PHE A 130 -10.10 0.33 9.39
C PHE A 130 -10.23 -1.15 9.05
N GLU A 131 -9.12 -1.79 8.68
CA GLU A 131 -9.07 -3.22 8.42
C GLU A 131 -7.75 -3.86 8.92
N VAL A 132 -7.88 -5.02 9.56
CA VAL A 132 -6.77 -5.93 9.89
C VAL A 132 -6.56 -6.86 8.69
N VAL A 133 -5.42 -6.71 8.02
CA VAL A 133 -5.06 -7.48 6.82
C VAL A 133 -3.96 -8.46 7.19
N THR A 134 -4.31 -9.73 7.40
CA THR A 134 -3.33 -10.78 7.72
C THR A 134 -2.97 -11.57 6.46
N VAL A 135 -1.71 -11.51 6.04
CA VAL A 135 -1.21 -12.19 4.83
C VAL A 135 -0.36 -13.39 5.22
N SER A 136 -0.83 -14.58 4.86
CA SER A 136 -0.05 -15.80 5.00
C SER A 136 1.08 -15.81 3.97
N VAL A 137 2.30 -16.12 4.41
CA VAL A 137 3.47 -16.32 3.54
C VAL A 137 3.92 -17.79 3.51
N ASP A 138 2.99 -18.72 3.82
CA ASP A 138 3.19 -20.15 3.59
C ASP A 138 3.40 -20.40 2.10
N ARG A 139 4.46 -21.14 1.74
CA ARG A 139 4.72 -21.50 0.34
C ARG A 139 3.78 -22.61 -0.13
N GLY A 140 3.34 -22.52 -1.37
CA GLY A 140 2.55 -23.57 -2.03
C GLY A 140 1.04 -23.36 -1.84
N SER A 141 0.34 -24.44 -1.49
CA SER A 141 -1.12 -24.44 -1.32
C SER A 141 -1.57 -23.63 -0.09
N ASP A 142 -2.73 -22.99 -0.19
CA ASP A 142 -3.38 -22.23 0.87
C ASP A 142 -4.21 -23.11 1.84
N GLU A 143 -4.31 -24.42 1.57
CA GLU A 143 -5.05 -25.37 2.39
C GLU A 143 -4.60 -25.35 3.86
N LYS A 144 -3.29 -25.34 4.10
CA LYS A 144 -2.71 -25.39 5.45
C LYS A 144 -3.03 -24.13 6.27
N PRO A 145 -2.77 -22.89 5.79
CA PRO A 145 -3.17 -21.70 6.53
C PRO A 145 -4.69 -21.57 6.68
N LYS A 146 -5.49 -21.89 5.65
CA LYS A 146 -6.97 -21.88 5.75
C LYS A 146 -7.47 -22.86 6.82
N ALA A 147 -6.95 -24.09 6.84
CA ALA A 147 -7.30 -25.10 7.84
C ALA A 147 -6.93 -24.63 9.25
N PHE A 148 -5.74 -24.05 9.43
CA PHE A 148 -5.31 -23.55 10.73
C PHE A 148 -6.26 -22.47 11.28
N LEU A 149 -6.62 -21.45 10.48
CA LEU A 149 -7.53 -20.38 10.94
C LEU A 149 -8.88 -20.95 11.37
N LYS A 150 -9.41 -21.89 10.59
CA LYS A 150 -10.65 -22.61 10.91
C LYS A 150 -10.53 -23.37 12.24
N ASP A 151 -9.44 -24.10 12.45
CA ASP A 151 -9.23 -24.93 13.64
C ASP A 151 -9.16 -24.10 14.94
N ILE A 152 -8.63 -22.87 14.86
CA ILE A 152 -8.54 -21.96 16.00
C ILE A 152 -9.73 -21.00 16.13
N GLY A 153 -10.74 -21.12 15.25
CA GLY A 153 -11.97 -20.33 15.30
C GLY A 153 -11.83 -18.88 14.82
N VAL A 154 -10.76 -18.55 14.11
CA VAL A 154 -10.55 -17.24 13.48
C VAL A 154 -11.46 -17.14 12.26
N SER A 155 -12.38 -16.17 12.27
CA SER A 155 -13.49 -16.09 11.30
C SER A 155 -13.87 -14.67 10.87
N ARG A 156 -13.30 -13.65 11.50
CA ARG A 156 -13.51 -12.22 11.21
C ARG A 156 -12.46 -11.68 10.27
N LEU A 157 -11.30 -12.30 10.21
CA LEU A 157 -10.23 -11.97 9.27
C LEU A 157 -10.55 -12.54 7.89
N ALA A 158 -10.52 -11.67 6.87
CA ALA A 158 -10.47 -12.12 5.48
C ALA A 158 -9.17 -12.88 5.21
N PHE A 159 -9.23 -13.86 4.32
CA PHE A 159 -8.05 -14.66 3.99
C PHE A 159 -7.24 -13.99 2.87
N TYR A 160 -5.99 -13.70 3.17
CA TYR A 160 -5.00 -13.21 2.20
C TYR A 160 -3.74 -14.06 2.25
N ALA A 161 -3.09 -14.24 1.10
CA ALA A 161 -1.87 -15.02 1.00
C ALA A 161 -0.92 -14.52 -0.08
N ASP A 162 0.38 -14.74 0.14
CA ASP A 162 1.39 -14.67 -0.90
C ASP A 162 2.25 -15.94 -0.85
N PRO A 163 1.93 -16.95 -1.68
CA PRO A 163 2.65 -18.22 -1.68
C PRO A 163 4.06 -18.11 -2.27
N THR A 164 4.41 -16.97 -2.87
CA THR A 164 5.75 -16.69 -3.42
C THR A 164 6.71 -16.11 -2.38
N MET A 165 6.18 -15.64 -1.24
CA MET A 165 6.88 -14.85 -0.21
C MET A 165 7.44 -13.50 -0.69
N GLN A 166 7.06 -13.02 -1.88
CA GLN A 166 7.53 -11.75 -2.41
C GLN A 166 7.18 -10.57 -1.50
N ILE A 167 5.98 -10.52 -0.91
CA ILE A 167 5.60 -9.46 0.04
C ILE A 167 6.54 -9.41 1.24
N PHE A 168 6.87 -10.57 1.82
CA PHE A 168 7.80 -10.67 2.93
C PHE A 168 9.18 -10.18 2.54
N GLN A 169 9.67 -10.56 1.35
CA GLN A 169 10.99 -10.16 0.88
C GLN A 169 11.06 -8.67 0.55
N THR A 170 9.98 -8.10 0.00
CA THR A 170 9.85 -6.66 -0.26
C THR A 170 9.78 -5.86 1.05
N ALA A 171 9.00 -6.31 2.03
CA ALA A 171 8.96 -5.69 3.35
C ALA A 171 10.31 -5.83 4.08
N ARG A 172 11.00 -6.97 3.94
CA ARG A 172 12.33 -7.20 4.50
C ARG A 172 13.38 -6.29 3.89
N SER A 173 13.38 -6.09 2.58
CA SER A 173 14.35 -5.19 1.91
C SER A 173 14.16 -3.73 2.32
N ARG A 174 12.95 -3.36 2.77
CA ARG A 174 12.61 -2.06 3.37
C ARG A 174 12.89 -1.98 4.87
N GLY A 175 13.35 -3.08 5.48
CA GLY A 175 13.64 -3.17 6.91
C GLY A 175 12.39 -3.22 7.80
N ARG A 176 11.26 -3.73 7.27
CA ARG A 176 9.99 -3.89 8.01
C ARG A 176 9.67 -5.32 8.39
N ALA A 177 10.28 -6.30 7.72
CA ALA A 177 10.08 -7.71 8.00
C ALA A 177 11.40 -8.49 8.15
N PRO A 178 12.21 -8.25 9.20
CA PRO A 178 13.41 -9.05 9.45
C PRO A 178 13.08 -10.52 9.79
N GLY A 179 11.86 -10.79 10.26
CA GLY A 179 11.34 -12.11 10.61
C GLY A 179 9.82 -12.09 10.73
N LEU A 180 9.23 -13.19 11.19
CA LEU A 180 7.79 -13.29 11.44
C LEU A 180 7.49 -13.40 12.95
N PRO A 181 6.35 -12.87 13.44
CA PRO A 181 5.46 -11.99 12.68
C PRO A 181 6.10 -10.60 12.51
N SER A 182 5.63 -9.88 11.49
CA SER A 182 5.93 -8.46 11.31
C SER A 182 4.65 -7.74 10.94
N THR A 183 4.33 -6.69 11.71
CA THR A 183 3.07 -5.97 11.60
C THR A 183 3.34 -4.50 11.29
N MET A 184 2.75 -3.98 10.23
CA MET A 184 2.86 -2.57 9.81
C MET A 184 1.50 -1.89 9.97
N LEU A 185 1.47 -0.72 10.59
CA LEU A 185 0.31 0.15 10.62
C LEU A 185 0.45 1.18 9.48
N ILE A 186 -0.56 1.27 8.63
CA ILE A 186 -0.53 1.98 7.35
C ILE A 186 -1.72 2.93 7.29
N ASP A 187 -1.49 4.17 6.87
CA ASP A 187 -2.54 5.18 6.75
C ASP A 187 -3.43 4.96 5.51
N LYS A 188 -4.49 5.79 5.40
CA LYS A 188 -5.45 5.79 4.29
C LYS A 188 -4.86 6.03 2.90
N THR A 189 -3.59 6.42 2.80
CA THR A 189 -2.89 6.67 1.54
C THR A 189 -1.90 5.57 1.18
N GLY A 190 -1.78 4.53 2.02
CA GLY A 190 -0.82 3.45 1.85
C GLY A 190 0.58 3.78 2.38
N CYS A 191 0.72 4.81 3.22
CA CYS A 191 1.98 5.22 3.83
C CYS A 191 2.14 4.64 5.25
N GLU A 192 3.37 4.29 5.62
CA GLU A 192 3.67 3.73 6.94
C GLU A 192 3.47 4.75 8.08
N ILE A 193 2.69 4.37 9.10
CA ILE A 193 2.61 5.04 10.41
C ILE A 193 3.65 4.45 11.37
N GLY A 194 3.85 3.13 11.33
CA GLY A 194 4.92 2.46 12.06
C GLY A 194 4.85 0.95 11.95
N THR A 195 5.77 0.27 12.62
CA THR A 195 5.95 -1.19 12.52
C THR A 195 6.24 -1.80 13.88
N LEU A 196 5.68 -2.98 14.14
CA LEU A 196 6.03 -3.85 15.27
C LEU A 196 6.62 -5.15 14.72
N MET A 197 7.82 -5.49 15.17
CA MET A 197 8.54 -6.71 14.78
C MET A 197 8.47 -7.72 15.93
N GLY A 198 7.77 -8.84 15.73
CA GLY A 198 7.42 -9.79 16.79
C GLY A 198 5.93 -9.79 17.12
N PRO A 199 5.48 -10.70 18.00
CA PRO A 199 4.07 -10.81 18.34
C PRO A 199 3.63 -9.71 19.33
N ALA A 200 2.33 -9.40 19.35
CA ALA A 200 1.73 -8.55 20.38
C ALA A 200 0.31 -9.02 20.74
N GLU A 201 -0.18 -8.60 21.91
CA GLU A 201 -1.57 -8.83 22.32
C GLU A 201 -2.48 -7.77 21.68
N TRP A 202 -2.83 -7.97 20.40
CA TRP A 202 -3.56 -7.00 19.59
C TRP A 202 -5.00 -6.71 20.05
N ALA A 203 -5.57 -7.58 20.90
CA ALA A 203 -6.86 -7.37 21.56
C ALA A 203 -6.75 -6.59 22.88
N SER A 204 -5.55 -6.21 23.30
CA SER A 204 -5.35 -5.38 24.51
C SER A 204 -5.89 -3.96 24.34
N GLU A 205 -6.19 -3.30 25.46
CA GLU A 205 -6.59 -1.89 25.42
C GLU A 205 -5.45 -0.96 24.96
N ASP A 206 -4.19 -1.34 25.20
CA ASP A 206 -3.03 -0.62 24.67
C ASP A 206 -3.02 -0.64 23.13
N ALA A 207 -3.18 -1.84 22.53
CA ALA A 207 -3.25 -2.00 21.08
C ALA A 207 -4.44 -1.22 20.49
N LYS A 208 -5.63 -1.36 21.08
CA LYS A 208 -6.82 -0.62 20.62
C LYS A 208 -6.66 0.89 20.77
N ALA A 209 -5.99 1.38 21.81
CA ALA A 209 -5.70 2.81 21.97
C ALA A 209 -4.75 3.32 20.88
N LEU A 210 -3.72 2.53 20.52
CA LEU A 210 -2.81 2.84 19.41
C LEU A 210 -3.57 2.91 18.07
N ILE A 211 -4.43 1.92 17.78
CA ILE A 211 -5.24 1.93 16.55
C ILE A 211 -6.22 3.10 16.54
N ARG A 212 -6.96 3.35 17.64
CA ARG A 212 -7.91 4.47 17.72
C ARG A 212 -7.23 5.82 17.49
N ALA A 213 -6.01 6.02 18.01
CA ALA A 213 -5.25 7.24 17.73
C ALA A 213 -4.93 7.41 16.25
N ALA A 214 -4.57 6.32 15.55
CA ALA A 214 -4.34 6.37 14.10
C ALA A 214 -5.62 6.67 13.29
N LEU A 215 -6.80 6.29 13.78
CA LEU A 215 -8.09 6.56 13.12
C LEU A 215 -8.57 8.00 13.29
N VAL A 216 -8.43 8.57 14.49
CA VAL A 216 -8.92 9.93 14.80
C VAL A 216 -8.17 10.97 13.95
N GLU A 217 -6.85 10.89 13.92
CA GLU A 217 -5.98 11.86 13.26
C GLU A 217 -5.97 11.71 11.72
N SER A 218 -6.53 10.61 11.20
CA SER A 218 -6.74 10.41 9.76
C SER A 218 -8.03 11.07 9.23
N GLY A 219 -8.92 11.54 10.13
CA GLY A 219 -10.23 12.12 9.79
C GLY A 219 -10.29 13.65 9.71
N THR A 220 -9.23 14.34 10.11
CA THR A 220 -9.02 15.80 9.94
C THR A 220 -8.23 16.13 8.69
#